data_AF-A0A1L9AUH0-F1
#
_entry.id   AF-A0A1L9AUH0-F1
#
_cell.length_a   1.000
_cell.length_b   1.000
_cell.length_c   1.000
_cell.angle_alpha   90.00
_cell.angle_beta   90.00
_cell.angle_gamma   90.00
#
_symmetry.space_group_name_H-M   'P 1'
#
loop_
_entity.id
_entity.type
_entity.pdbx_description
1 polymer ?
#
loop_
_entity_poly.entity_id
_entity_poly.type
_entity_poly.pdbx_seq_one_letter_code
_entity_poly.pdbx_strand_id
1 'polypeptide(L)'
;MRQATTLHMFSRWVLLWASLFGASAFADYSPYRDLSVLTSAEYGSKYFIVGGARFLIPSNEYWFYSLLPSRYTVPQSVIDSITTVPRDNTVLKSLNSAPVYVVIGGRKWHITSPEELSYWGGDSAVRPVPTGSLQLYESDNYLLVRERTGSQIYVMVMGTRFMVNTQAELNSYGGEAMVKTVPLGSLYDVYMGPQCGQVLREFSSSTVYELGPDYFTLIVSKKPRTTSHPPEGIVPDGALADIPTTAAPLRYCID
;
A
#
# COMPACT_ATOMS: atom_id res chain seq x y z
N MET A 1 6.47 -39.02 -46.22
CA MET A 1 5.49 -38.19 -45.48
C MET A 1 5.74 -38.37 -44.00
N ARG A 2 6.33 -37.38 -43.32
CA ARG A 2 6.52 -37.37 -41.86
C ARG A 2 5.71 -36.21 -41.31
N GLN A 3 4.65 -36.52 -40.57
CA GLN A 3 3.86 -35.53 -39.84
C GLN A 3 4.59 -35.18 -38.53
N ALA A 4 4.71 -33.89 -38.28
CA ALA A 4 5.32 -33.31 -37.10
C ALA A 4 4.36 -33.40 -35.90
N THR A 5 4.88 -33.82 -34.75
CA THR A 5 4.19 -33.80 -33.46
C THR A 5 4.75 -32.64 -32.64
N THR A 6 4.07 -31.49 -32.65
CA THR A 6 4.42 -30.31 -31.84
C THR A 6 3.19 -29.87 -31.05
N LEU A 7 2.88 -30.57 -29.96
CA LEU A 7 1.82 -30.12 -29.05
C LEU A 7 2.07 -30.54 -27.60
N HIS A 8 3.22 -30.17 -27.02
CA HIS A 8 3.43 -30.32 -25.57
C HIS A 8 4.19 -29.17 -24.86
N MET A 9 4.56 -28.08 -25.56
CA MET A 9 5.35 -27.01 -24.93
C MET A 9 4.55 -25.81 -24.37
N PHE A 10 3.25 -25.68 -24.67
CA PHE A 10 2.48 -24.51 -24.22
C PHE A 10 1.88 -24.61 -22.81
N SER A 11 1.84 -25.80 -22.20
CA SER A 11 1.15 -26.00 -20.92
C SER A 11 2.01 -25.64 -19.69
N ARG A 12 3.35 -25.68 -19.79
CA ARG A 12 4.24 -25.48 -18.63
C ARG A 12 4.59 -24.02 -18.32
N TRP A 13 4.37 -23.09 -19.26
CA TRP A 13 4.67 -21.68 -19.05
C TRP A 13 3.54 -20.92 -18.34
N VAL A 14 2.28 -21.36 -18.49
CA VAL A 14 1.13 -20.68 -17.85
C VAL A 14 1.07 -20.97 -16.35
N LEU A 15 1.52 -22.16 -15.91
CA LEU A 15 1.48 -22.56 -14.49
C LEU A 15 2.58 -21.93 -13.63
N LEU A 16 3.67 -21.42 -14.22
CA LEU A 16 4.75 -20.77 -13.47
C LEU A 16 4.49 -19.29 -13.17
N TRP A 17 3.56 -18.65 -13.90
CA TRP A 17 3.15 -17.26 -13.65
C TRP A 17 2.12 -17.14 -12.51
N ALA A 18 1.32 -18.19 -12.27
CA ALA A 18 0.28 -18.17 -11.24
C ALA A 18 0.82 -18.27 -9.79
N SER A 19 2.09 -18.65 -9.60
CA SER A 19 2.72 -18.79 -8.27
C SER A 19 3.53 -17.58 -7.82
N LEU A 20 3.72 -16.57 -8.69
CA LEU A 20 4.51 -15.36 -8.42
C LEU A 20 3.67 -14.17 -7.97
N PHE A 21 2.36 -14.26 -8.14
CA PHE A 21 1.44 -13.32 -7.54
C PHE A 21 0.89 -13.95 -6.27
N GLY A 22 1.25 -13.40 -5.10
CA GLY A 22 0.53 -13.70 -3.87
C GLY A 22 -0.98 -13.54 -4.10
N ALA A 23 -1.80 -14.28 -3.36
CA ALA A 23 -3.25 -14.41 -3.51
C ALA A 23 -4.07 -13.10 -3.52
N SER A 24 -3.42 -11.94 -3.50
CA SER A 24 -4.00 -10.60 -3.60
C SER A 24 -4.23 -10.13 -5.04
N ALA A 25 -3.58 -10.72 -6.06
CA ALA A 25 -3.60 -10.19 -7.44
C ALA A 25 -4.89 -10.46 -8.25
N PHE A 26 -5.87 -11.18 -7.69
CA PHE A 26 -7.16 -11.48 -8.34
C PHE A 26 -8.37 -11.04 -7.53
N ALA A 27 -8.17 -10.26 -6.46
CA ALA A 27 -9.28 -9.78 -5.66
C ALA A 27 -9.90 -8.53 -6.29
N ASP A 28 -11.12 -8.65 -6.78
CA ASP A 28 -11.89 -7.55 -7.36
C ASP A 28 -12.63 -6.76 -6.28
N TYR A 29 -13.10 -5.57 -6.65
CA TYR A 29 -14.03 -4.85 -5.79
C TYR A 29 -15.37 -5.59 -5.70
N SER A 30 -15.99 -5.52 -4.53
CA SER A 30 -17.29 -6.11 -4.25
C SER A 30 -18.34 -5.72 -5.30
N PRO A 31 -19.03 -6.69 -5.92
CA PRO A 31 -20.20 -6.42 -6.76
C PRO A 31 -21.43 -6.10 -5.90
N TYR A 32 -21.38 -6.38 -4.60
CA TYR A 32 -22.43 -6.02 -3.66
C TYR A 32 -22.37 -4.55 -3.31
N ARG A 33 -23.54 -3.99 -3.02
CA ARG A 33 -23.71 -2.59 -2.64
C ARG A 33 -22.76 -2.22 -1.49
N ASP A 34 -22.16 -1.04 -1.60
CA ASP A 34 -21.43 -0.44 -0.50
C ASP A 34 -22.33 -0.28 0.73
N LEU A 35 -21.74 -0.34 1.92
CA LEU A 35 -22.44 -0.32 3.21
C LEU A 35 -23.38 -1.53 3.41
N SER A 36 -22.97 -2.69 2.90
CA SER A 36 -23.66 -3.97 3.12
C SER A 36 -22.87 -4.89 4.03
N VAL A 37 -23.55 -5.87 4.61
CA VAL A 37 -22.92 -6.97 5.38
C VAL A 37 -23.04 -8.27 4.59
N LEU A 38 -21.91 -8.91 4.31
CA LEU A 38 -21.85 -10.26 3.78
C LEU A 38 -21.70 -11.25 4.93
N THR A 39 -22.45 -12.33 4.91
CA THR A 39 -22.31 -13.45 5.84
C THR A 39 -21.82 -14.67 5.05
N SER A 40 -20.74 -15.27 5.50
CA SER A 40 -20.22 -16.54 4.97
C SER A 40 -21.23 -17.66 5.21
N ALA A 41 -21.63 -18.35 4.16
CA ALA A 41 -22.55 -19.48 4.24
C ALA A 41 -21.94 -20.69 4.99
N GLU A 42 -20.62 -20.85 4.90
CA GLU A 42 -19.87 -21.96 5.47
C GLU A 42 -19.47 -21.72 6.92
N TYR A 43 -19.06 -20.49 7.24
CA TYR A 43 -18.45 -20.18 8.55
C TYR A 43 -19.28 -19.25 9.42
N GLY A 44 -20.32 -18.60 8.88
CA GLY A 44 -21.13 -17.60 9.60
C GLY A 44 -20.40 -16.29 9.93
N SER A 45 -19.11 -16.19 9.60
CA SER A 45 -18.28 -14.98 9.65
C SER A 45 -18.93 -13.85 8.85
N LYS A 46 -18.81 -12.61 9.34
CA LYS A 46 -19.47 -11.45 8.76
C LYS A 46 -18.46 -10.42 8.32
N TYR A 47 -18.73 -9.81 7.18
CA TYR A 47 -17.85 -8.84 6.54
C TYR A 47 -18.62 -7.59 6.17
N PHE A 48 -18.07 -6.44 6.49
CA PHE A 48 -18.62 -5.14 6.11
C PHE A 48 -18.00 -4.68 4.80
N ILE A 49 -18.82 -4.23 3.85
CA ILE A 49 -18.37 -3.70 2.56
C ILE A 49 -18.31 -2.18 2.60
N VAL A 50 -17.12 -1.60 2.41
CA VAL A 50 -16.90 -0.15 2.30
C VAL A 50 -15.86 0.16 1.24
N GLY A 51 -16.13 1.16 0.40
CA GLY A 51 -15.26 1.49 -0.72
C GLY A 51 -15.06 0.31 -1.67
N GLY A 52 -16.03 -0.61 -1.72
CA GLY A 52 -15.94 -1.87 -2.46
C GLY A 52 -15.00 -2.93 -1.87
N ALA A 53 -14.37 -2.69 -0.72
CA ALA A 53 -13.51 -3.65 -0.04
C ALA A 53 -14.22 -4.32 1.13
N ARG A 54 -13.73 -5.51 1.52
CA ARG A 54 -14.24 -6.27 2.67
C ARG A 54 -13.45 -5.99 3.95
N PHE A 55 -14.18 -5.93 5.05
CA PHE A 55 -13.64 -5.84 6.40
C PHE A 55 -14.27 -6.92 7.27
N LEU A 56 -13.46 -7.79 7.88
CA LEU A 56 -13.97 -8.77 8.84
C LEU A 56 -14.57 -8.04 10.04
N ILE A 57 -15.81 -8.38 10.38
CA ILE A 57 -16.49 -7.85 11.57
C ILE A 57 -16.25 -8.83 12.73
N PRO A 58 -15.51 -8.43 13.78
CA PRO A 58 -15.40 -9.22 14.99
C PRO A 58 -16.78 -9.47 15.60
N SER A 59 -16.98 -10.66 16.18
CA SER A 59 -18.30 -11.04 16.72
C SER A 59 -18.82 -10.05 17.78
N ASN A 60 -17.92 -9.46 18.57
CA ASN A 60 -18.25 -8.45 19.59
C ASN A 60 -18.61 -7.06 19.02
N GLU A 61 -18.40 -6.83 17.73
CA GLU A 61 -18.70 -5.54 17.05
C GLU A 61 -19.89 -5.65 16.09
N TYR A 62 -20.45 -6.84 15.88
CA TYR A 62 -21.53 -7.03 14.90
C TYR A 62 -22.77 -6.15 15.14
N TRP A 63 -23.05 -5.82 16.40
CA TRP A 63 -24.19 -4.97 16.77
C TRP A 63 -24.13 -3.56 16.15
N PHE A 64 -22.94 -3.03 15.83
CA PHE A 64 -22.81 -1.75 15.11
C PHE A 64 -23.33 -1.81 13.67
N TYR A 65 -23.35 -3.01 13.08
CA TYR A 65 -23.70 -3.27 11.69
C TYR A 65 -25.06 -3.96 11.53
N SER A 66 -25.66 -4.42 12.63
CA SER A 66 -26.87 -5.24 12.64
C SER A 66 -28.15 -4.48 12.28
N LEU A 67 -28.07 -3.18 12.00
CA LEU A 67 -29.19 -2.35 11.51
C LEU A 67 -29.02 -1.93 10.04
N LEU A 68 -27.91 -2.30 9.39
CA LEU A 68 -27.72 -2.02 7.97
C LEU A 68 -28.77 -2.77 7.14
N PRO A 69 -29.41 -2.12 6.16
CA PRO A 69 -30.54 -2.71 5.43
C PRO A 69 -30.11 -3.77 4.41
N SER A 70 -28.89 -3.68 3.89
CA SER A 70 -28.39 -4.57 2.84
C SER A 70 -27.54 -5.69 3.44
N ARG A 71 -28.03 -6.92 3.37
CA ARG A 71 -27.35 -8.12 3.89
C ARG A 71 -27.47 -9.26 2.90
N TYR A 72 -26.37 -9.98 2.71
CA TYR A 72 -26.30 -11.09 1.78
C TYR A 72 -25.63 -12.28 2.46
N THR A 73 -26.12 -13.49 2.19
CA THR A 73 -25.41 -14.73 2.56
C THR A 73 -24.79 -15.28 1.29
N VAL A 74 -23.47 -15.50 1.31
CA VAL A 74 -22.69 -15.84 0.12
C VAL A 74 -21.63 -16.89 0.48
N PRO A 75 -21.17 -17.70 -0.48
CA PRO A 75 -20.05 -18.61 -0.25
C PRO A 75 -18.78 -17.86 0.17
N GLN A 76 -17.95 -18.47 1.02
CA GLN A 76 -16.68 -17.90 1.46
C GLN A 76 -15.78 -17.58 0.27
N SER A 77 -15.80 -18.38 -0.79
CA SER A 77 -15.00 -18.13 -2.00
C SER A 77 -15.34 -16.79 -2.66
N VAL A 78 -16.60 -16.35 -2.59
CA VAL A 78 -17.03 -15.02 -3.08
C VAL A 78 -16.52 -13.91 -2.18
N ILE A 79 -16.49 -14.13 -0.87
CA ILE A 79 -15.88 -13.19 0.07
C ILE A 79 -14.38 -13.11 -0.19
N ASP A 80 -13.71 -14.24 -0.43
CA ASP A 80 -12.27 -14.33 -0.68
C ASP A 80 -11.82 -13.68 -1.97
N SER A 81 -12.69 -13.61 -2.98
CA SER A 81 -12.44 -12.85 -4.20
C SER A 81 -12.62 -11.34 -4.05
N ILE A 82 -13.08 -10.83 -2.90
CA ILE A 82 -13.23 -9.38 -2.68
C ILE A 82 -11.95 -8.81 -2.07
N THR A 83 -11.46 -7.71 -2.64
CA THR A 83 -10.28 -7.01 -2.14
C THR A 83 -10.45 -6.51 -0.70
N THR A 84 -9.35 -6.50 0.06
CA THR A 84 -9.27 -5.87 1.39
C THR A 84 -8.86 -4.41 1.32
N VAL A 85 -8.50 -3.91 0.13
CA VAL A 85 -8.05 -2.53 -0.09
C VAL A 85 -9.19 -1.71 -0.69
N PRO A 86 -9.70 -0.68 0.03
CA PRO A 86 -10.77 0.18 -0.48
C PRO A 86 -10.33 1.00 -1.70
N ARG A 87 -11.31 1.45 -2.48
CA ARG A 87 -11.09 2.40 -3.57
C ARG A 87 -10.47 3.70 -3.05
N ASP A 88 -9.73 4.36 -3.92
CA ASP A 88 -9.26 5.72 -3.69
C ASP A 88 -10.43 6.64 -3.31
N ASN A 89 -10.13 7.62 -2.45
CA ASN A 89 -11.06 8.60 -1.88
C ASN A 89 -12.07 8.00 -0.88
N THR A 90 -11.92 6.74 -0.47
CA THR A 90 -12.74 6.18 0.62
C THR A 90 -12.27 6.75 1.96
N VAL A 91 -13.16 7.43 2.69
CA VAL A 91 -12.86 8.02 4.00
C VAL A 91 -13.33 7.10 5.12
N LEU A 92 -12.40 6.68 5.98
CA LEU A 92 -12.60 5.65 6.99
C LEU A 92 -12.17 6.12 8.37
N LYS A 93 -12.83 5.58 9.39
CA LYS A 93 -12.34 5.60 10.77
C LYS A 93 -12.57 4.25 11.44
N SER A 94 -11.71 3.89 12.38
CA SER A 94 -11.96 2.70 13.21
C SER A 94 -13.04 3.02 14.25
N LEU A 95 -13.98 2.10 14.52
CA LEU A 95 -15.15 2.33 15.39
C LEU A 95 -14.83 3.01 16.73
N ASN A 96 -13.72 2.63 17.37
CA ASN A 96 -13.28 3.16 18.67
C ASN A 96 -12.04 4.07 18.58
N SER A 97 -11.83 4.73 17.45
CA SER A 97 -10.66 5.58 17.21
C SER A 97 -11.09 6.95 16.70
N ALA A 98 -10.40 7.99 17.17
CA ALA A 98 -10.63 9.37 16.73
C ALA A 98 -10.01 9.67 15.33
N PRO A 99 -8.80 9.22 15.00
CA PRO A 99 -8.19 9.48 13.71
C PRO A 99 -9.04 9.03 12.52
N VAL A 100 -9.15 9.91 11.53
CA VAL A 100 -9.85 9.70 10.27
C VAL A 100 -8.83 9.62 9.14
N TYR A 101 -9.02 8.70 8.22
CA TYR A 101 -8.11 8.47 7.12
C TYR A 101 -8.84 8.48 5.78
N VAL A 102 -8.16 8.89 4.72
CA VAL A 102 -8.59 8.63 3.34
C VAL A 102 -7.68 7.61 2.69
N VAL A 103 -8.25 6.72 1.87
CA VAL A 103 -7.47 5.76 1.08
C VAL A 103 -7.05 6.42 -0.24
N ILE A 104 -5.75 6.46 -0.54
CA ILE A 104 -5.19 6.96 -1.80
C ILE A 104 -4.02 6.06 -2.20
N GLY A 105 -4.07 5.50 -3.41
CA GLY A 105 -3.04 4.57 -3.88
C GLY A 105 -3.01 3.28 -3.09
N GLY A 106 -4.16 2.85 -2.55
CA GLY A 106 -4.26 1.69 -1.66
C GLY A 106 -3.74 1.89 -0.24
N ARG A 107 -3.16 3.06 0.08
CA ARG A 107 -2.66 3.40 1.41
C ARG A 107 -3.61 4.35 2.13
N LYS A 108 -3.64 4.28 3.47
CA LYS A 108 -4.35 5.26 4.30
C LYS A 108 -3.50 6.51 4.54
N TRP A 109 -4.14 7.66 4.46
CA TRP A 109 -3.53 8.97 4.73
C TRP A 109 -4.33 9.68 5.80
N HIS A 110 -3.64 10.14 6.85
CA HIS A 110 -4.28 10.79 7.99
C HIS A 110 -4.86 12.14 7.56
N ILE A 111 -6.14 12.36 7.86
CA ILE A 111 -6.77 13.67 7.74
C ILE A 111 -6.59 14.38 9.08
N THR A 112 -5.74 15.41 9.09
CA THR A 112 -5.21 16.01 10.32
C THR A 112 -6.09 17.10 10.91
N SER A 113 -7.07 17.63 10.15
CA SER A 113 -7.96 18.69 10.62
C SER A 113 -9.40 18.57 10.08
N PRO A 114 -10.40 19.17 10.74
CA PRO A 114 -11.77 19.24 10.25
C PRO A 114 -11.91 19.99 8.91
N GLU A 115 -11.11 21.03 8.69
CA GLU A 115 -11.09 21.78 7.42
C GLU A 115 -10.61 20.88 6.28
N GLU A 116 -9.59 20.06 6.54
CA GLU A 116 -9.14 19.05 5.58
C GLU A 116 -10.21 17.98 5.36
N LEU A 117 -10.88 17.51 6.42
CA LEU A 117 -11.98 16.55 6.31
C LEU A 117 -13.12 17.07 5.41
N SER A 118 -13.43 18.37 5.49
CA SER A 118 -14.44 19.02 4.65
C SER A 118 -14.12 18.87 3.16
N TYR A 119 -12.85 18.98 2.76
CA TYR A 119 -12.42 18.75 1.37
C TYR A 119 -12.70 17.31 0.91
N TRP A 120 -12.59 16.34 1.81
CA TRP A 120 -12.85 14.92 1.57
C TRP A 120 -14.32 14.50 1.79
N GLY A 121 -15.26 15.46 1.82
CA GLY A 121 -16.70 15.20 1.93
C GLY A 121 -17.28 15.33 3.35
N GLY A 122 -16.46 15.77 4.31
CA GLY A 122 -16.89 16.02 5.70
C GLY A 122 -17.24 14.76 6.48
N ASP A 123 -17.86 14.94 7.65
CA ASP A 123 -18.28 13.84 8.53
C ASP A 123 -19.22 12.84 7.85
N SER A 124 -20.02 13.33 6.89
CA SER A 124 -20.97 12.50 6.14
C SER A 124 -20.30 11.49 5.20
N ALA A 125 -19.02 11.69 4.85
CA ALA A 125 -18.24 10.76 4.03
C ALA A 125 -17.56 9.67 4.87
N VAL A 126 -17.37 9.91 6.16
CA VAL A 126 -16.64 8.98 7.05
C VAL A 126 -17.42 7.70 7.24
N ARG A 127 -16.75 6.55 7.08
CA ARG A 127 -17.33 5.22 7.32
C ARG A 127 -16.65 4.54 8.51
N PRO A 128 -17.39 4.16 9.57
CA PRO A 128 -16.83 3.44 10.69
C PRO A 128 -16.60 1.97 10.33
N VAL A 129 -15.34 1.55 10.27
CA VAL A 129 -14.93 0.15 10.04
C VAL A 129 -14.56 -0.54 11.35
N PRO A 130 -14.57 -1.89 11.39
CA PRO A 130 -14.28 -2.63 12.60
C PRO A 130 -12.91 -2.30 13.20
N THR A 131 -12.76 -2.44 14.52
CA THR A 131 -11.50 -2.10 15.18
C THR A 131 -10.34 -2.94 14.63
N GLY A 132 -9.20 -2.29 14.36
CA GLY A 132 -8.01 -2.95 13.81
C GLY A 132 -8.05 -3.22 12.29
N SER A 133 -9.16 -2.87 11.62
CA SER A 133 -9.34 -3.10 10.18
C SER A 133 -8.52 -2.17 9.27
N LEU A 134 -7.94 -1.11 9.82
CA LEU A 134 -7.17 -0.10 9.07
C LEU A 134 -5.69 -0.45 8.91
N GLN A 135 -5.32 -1.73 9.01
CA GLN A 135 -4.02 -2.21 8.58
C GLN A 135 -4.07 -2.41 7.06
N LEU A 136 -4.10 -1.30 6.32
CA LEU A 136 -4.11 -1.33 4.86
C LEU A 136 -2.69 -1.59 4.35
N TYR A 137 -2.57 -2.58 3.49
CA TYR A 137 -1.29 -2.95 2.86
C TYR A 137 -0.79 -1.81 1.97
N GLU A 138 0.50 -1.54 2.08
CA GLU A 138 1.20 -0.72 1.11
C GLU A 138 1.33 -1.53 -0.18
N SER A 139 0.98 -0.93 -1.31
CA SER A 139 1.21 -1.53 -2.62
C SER A 139 2.69 -1.86 -2.78
N ASP A 140 3.02 -3.02 -3.37
CA ASP A 140 4.40 -3.43 -3.69
C ASP A 140 5.08 -2.52 -4.74
N ASN A 141 4.33 -1.58 -5.33
CA ASN A 141 4.81 -0.57 -6.26
C ASN A 141 5.09 0.77 -5.57
N TYR A 142 5.90 1.60 -6.22
CA TYR A 142 6.03 2.99 -5.83
C TYR A 142 4.71 3.76 -5.99
N LEU A 143 4.50 4.77 -5.15
CA LEU A 143 3.36 5.68 -5.23
C LEU A 143 3.85 7.12 -5.28
N LEU A 144 3.58 7.82 -6.39
CA LEU A 144 3.82 9.25 -6.48
C LEU A 144 2.71 10.02 -5.76
N VAL A 145 3.11 10.91 -4.86
CA VAL A 145 2.18 11.73 -4.07
C VAL A 145 2.62 13.17 -3.99
N ARG A 146 1.62 14.04 -3.81
CA ARG A 146 1.80 15.45 -3.47
C ARG A 146 0.71 15.83 -2.47
N GLU A 147 1.08 16.58 -1.44
CA GLU A 147 0.08 17.13 -0.53
C GLU A 147 -0.82 18.14 -1.22
N ARG A 148 -2.10 18.16 -0.85
CA ARG A 148 -3.05 19.15 -1.32
C ARG A 148 -2.46 20.55 -1.17
N THR A 149 -2.51 21.37 -2.21
CA THR A 149 -1.91 22.73 -2.27
C THR A 149 -0.37 22.82 -2.26
N GLY A 150 0.36 21.72 -2.00
CA GLY A 150 1.81 21.68 -2.13
C GLY A 150 2.25 21.58 -3.60
N SER A 151 3.53 21.88 -3.88
CA SER A 151 4.15 21.66 -5.20
C SER A 151 5.13 20.48 -5.22
N GLN A 152 5.69 20.14 -4.05
CA GLN A 152 6.65 19.07 -3.90
C GLN A 152 6.01 17.71 -4.17
N ILE A 153 6.67 16.91 -5.01
CA ILE A 153 6.28 15.54 -5.32
C ILE A 153 7.22 14.61 -4.55
N TYR A 154 6.63 13.58 -3.96
CA TYR A 154 7.35 12.51 -3.30
C TYR A 154 7.02 11.20 -3.98
N VAL A 155 8.01 10.34 -4.11
CA VAL A 155 7.80 8.92 -4.43
C VAL A 155 7.86 8.14 -3.12
N MET A 156 6.82 7.37 -2.86
CA MET A 156 6.79 6.38 -1.80
C MET A 156 7.43 5.11 -2.33
N VAL A 157 8.52 4.65 -1.73
CA VAL A 157 9.17 3.39 -2.08
C VAL A 157 9.32 2.60 -0.78
N MET A 158 8.68 1.41 -0.72
CA MET A 158 8.73 0.51 0.43
C MET A 158 8.42 1.22 1.78
N GLY A 159 7.36 2.03 1.80
CA GLY A 159 6.90 2.76 2.98
C GLY A 159 7.63 4.07 3.28
N THR A 160 8.74 4.34 2.59
CA THR A 160 9.57 5.54 2.77
C THR A 160 9.25 6.58 1.71
N ARG A 161 9.21 7.86 2.11
CA ARG A 161 9.07 8.97 1.15
C ARG A 161 10.42 9.50 0.71
N PHE A 162 10.59 9.68 -0.60
CA PHE A 162 11.74 10.35 -1.20
C PHE A 162 11.27 11.51 -2.08
N MET A 163 11.90 12.68 -1.95
CA MET A 163 11.55 13.84 -2.77
C MET A 163 12.00 13.61 -4.21
N VAL A 164 11.11 13.87 -5.16
CA VAL A 164 11.43 13.86 -6.60
C VAL A 164 11.86 15.27 -6.99
N ASN A 165 13.10 15.45 -7.42
CA ASN A 165 13.72 16.77 -7.60
C ASN A 165 13.72 17.24 -9.06
N THR A 166 13.62 16.30 -10.01
CA THR A 166 13.73 16.61 -11.44
C THR A 166 12.57 16.05 -12.25
N GLN A 167 12.28 16.68 -13.39
CA GLN A 167 11.29 16.18 -14.34
C GLN A 167 11.69 14.82 -14.94
N ALA A 168 12.99 14.57 -15.10
CA ALA A 168 13.48 13.29 -15.61
C ALA A 168 13.16 12.13 -14.67
N GLU A 169 13.39 12.32 -13.36
CA GLU A 169 12.99 11.36 -12.33
C GLU A 169 11.47 11.18 -12.32
N LEU A 170 10.69 12.26 -12.32
CA LEU A 170 9.24 12.17 -12.35
C LEU A 170 8.74 11.36 -13.55
N ASN A 171 9.29 11.61 -14.74
CA ASN A 171 8.96 10.87 -15.95
C ASN A 171 9.32 9.38 -15.85
N SER A 172 10.38 9.03 -15.13
CA SER A 172 10.75 7.63 -14.89
C SER A 172 9.72 6.86 -14.05
N TYR A 173 8.98 7.58 -13.22
CA TYR A 173 7.86 7.06 -12.42
C TYR A 173 6.49 7.25 -13.12
N GLY A 174 6.48 7.52 -14.43
CA GLY A 174 5.26 7.68 -15.24
C GLY A 174 4.72 9.10 -15.36
N GLY A 175 5.42 10.11 -14.82
CA GLY A 175 5.10 11.51 -15.02
C GLY A 175 4.02 12.06 -14.08
N GLU A 176 3.63 13.32 -14.30
CA GLU A 176 2.65 14.04 -13.46
C GLU A 176 1.29 13.33 -13.39
N ALA A 177 0.89 12.61 -14.43
CA ALA A 177 -0.38 11.88 -14.48
C ALA A 177 -0.48 10.75 -13.43
N MET A 178 0.65 10.28 -12.90
CA MET A 178 0.70 9.25 -11.87
C MET A 178 0.70 9.84 -10.45
N VAL A 179 0.84 11.16 -10.31
CA VAL A 179 0.90 11.82 -9.00
C VAL A 179 -0.49 11.88 -8.38
N LYS A 180 -0.63 11.27 -7.20
CA LYS A 180 -1.88 11.32 -6.42
C LYS A 180 -1.84 12.45 -5.39
N THR A 181 -2.97 13.12 -5.20
CA THR A 181 -3.12 14.14 -4.16
C THR A 181 -3.45 13.47 -2.83
N VAL A 182 -2.70 13.81 -1.78
CA VAL A 182 -2.92 13.34 -0.41
C VAL A 182 -3.30 14.52 0.51
N PRO A 183 -3.92 14.27 1.68
CA PRO A 183 -4.32 15.34 2.59
C PRO A 183 -3.16 16.23 3.05
N LEU A 184 -3.44 17.50 3.33
CA LEU A 184 -2.46 18.41 3.91
C LEU A 184 -1.91 17.91 5.25
N GLY A 185 -0.58 18.00 5.41
CA GLY A 185 0.14 17.55 6.59
C GLY A 185 0.23 16.03 6.75
N SER A 186 -0.40 15.25 5.88
CA SER A 186 -0.40 13.78 5.99
C SER A 186 0.95 13.15 5.69
N LEU A 187 1.86 13.84 4.98
CA LEU A 187 3.22 13.38 4.77
C LEU A 187 4.10 13.56 6.00
N TYR A 188 3.72 14.39 6.97
CA TYR A 188 4.52 14.60 8.19
C TYR A 188 4.69 13.31 8.99
N ASP A 189 3.61 12.54 9.12
CA ASP A 189 3.57 11.26 9.84
C ASP A 189 4.16 10.10 9.02
N VAL A 190 4.51 10.34 7.75
CA VAL A 190 5.12 9.33 6.90
C VAL A 190 6.62 9.28 7.16
N TYR A 191 7.06 8.09 7.56
CA TYR A 191 8.42 7.82 8.00
C TYR A 191 9.46 8.35 7.00
N MET A 192 10.42 9.12 7.54
CA MET A 192 11.59 9.62 6.84
C MET A 192 12.75 8.65 7.07
N GLY A 193 12.70 7.50 6.41
CA GLY A 193 13.80 6.55 6.46
C GLY A 193 13.45 5.24 5.76
N PRO A 194 14.41 4.56 5.15
CA PRO A 194 14.25 3.19 4.67
C PRO A 194 14.13 2.22 5.84
N GLN A 195 13.34 1.16 5.70
CA GLN A 195 13.33 0.07 6.69
C GLN A 195 14.67 -0.69 6.65
N CYS A 196 15.01 -1.32 7.78
CA CYS A 196 16.20 -2.16 7.84
C CYS A 196 16.03 -3.38 6.92
N GLY A 197 17.11 -3.80 6.25
CA GLY A 197 17.14 -4.86 5.24
C GLY A 197 16.80 -4.42 3.82
N GLN A 198 16.32 -3.19 3.59
CA GLN A 198 15.89 -2.75 2.26
C GLN A 198 17.06 -2.63 1.28
N VAL A 199 16.85 -3.10 0.05
CA VAL A 199 17.84 -3.03 -1.02
C VAL A 199 17.44 -1.96 -2.05
N LEU A 200 18.06 -0.78 -1.98
CA LEU A 200 17.72 0.38 -2.82
C LEU A 200 18.83 0.74 -3.82
N ARG A 201 18.45 1.38 -4.91
CA ARG A 201 19.37 1.92 -5.92
C ARG A 201 18.91 3.31 -6.37
N GLU A 202 19.83 4.25 -6.51
CA GLU A 202 19.53 5.55 -7.12
C GLU A 202 19.34 5.40 -8.64
N PHE A 203 18.44 6.20 -9.21
CA PHE A 203 18.00 6.09 -10.59
C PHE A 203 19.16 6.03 -11.61
N SER A 204 20.12 6.95 -11.52
CA SER A 204 21.28 7.01 -12.42
C SER A 204 22.44 6.09 -12.03
N SER A 205 22.38 5.45 -10.86
CA SER A 205 23.45 4.61 -10.33
C SER A 205 23.25 3.15 -10.69
N SER A 206 24.34 2.43 -10.99
CA SER A 206 24.32 0.95 -11.05
C SER A 206 24.59 0.31 -9.69
N THR A 207 25.05 1.09 -8.70
CA THR A 207 25.37 0.61 -7.37
C THR A 207 24.11 0.39 -6.56
N VAL A 208 23.90 -0.85 -6.14
CA VAL A 208 22.83 -1.23 -5.23
C VAL A 208 23.33 -1.13 -3.79
N TYR A 209 22.49 -0.60 -2.91
CA TYR A 209 22.79 -0.47 -1.49
C TYR A 209 21.83 -1.32 -0.67
N GLU A 210 22.39 -2.12 0.22
CA GLU A 210 21.62 -2.73 1.31
C GLU A 210 21.66 -1.78 2.52
N LEU A 211 20.48 -1.49 3.06
CA LEU A 211 20.27 -0.58 4.15
C LEU A 211 19.96 -1.40 5.38
N GLY A 212 20.76 -1.31 6.43
CA GLY A 212 20.50 -2.10 7.62
C GLY A 212 21.41 -1.74 8.78
N PRO A 213 21.08 -2.23 9.98
CA PRO A 213 21.92 -2.09 11.14
C PRO A 213 23.27 -2.74 10.84
N ASP A 214 24.37 -2.04 11.12
CA ASP A 214 25.63 -2.75 11.28
C ASP A 214 25.53 -3.61 12.55
N TYR A 215 26.07 -4.84 12.51
CA TYR A 215 25.90 -5.91 13.53
C TYR A 215 26.22 -5.50 14.98
N PHE A 216 26.79 -4.30 15.19
CA PHE A 216 27.25 -3.81 16.47
C PHE A 216 26.60 -2.50 16.94
N THR A 217 25.82 -1.77 16.13
CA THR A 217 25.52 -0.36 16.47
C THR A 217 24.09 0.16 16.32
N LEU A 218 23.09 -0.61 15.85
CA LEU A 218 21.71 -0.10 15.63
C LEU A 218 21.68 1.16 14.73
N ILE A 219 22.67 1.30 13.84
CA ILE A 219 22.87 2.44 12.92
C ILE A 219 22.68 1.93 11.50
N VAL A 220 21.97 2.69 10.68
CA VAL A 220 21.86 2.39 9.25
C VAL A 220 23.12 2.80 8.57
N SER A 221 23.76 1.82 7.96
CA SER A 221 24.76 2.08 6.95
C SER A 221 24.19 1.65 5.61
N LYS A 222 24.56 2.37 4.55
CA LYS A 222 24.40 1.84 3.20
C LYS A 222 25.66 1.06 2.84
N LYS A 223 25.52 -0.24 2.62
CA LYS A 223 26.63 -1.09 2.17
C LYS A 223 26.45 -1.36 0.68
N PRO A 224 27.42 -0.99 -0.17
CA PRO A 224 27.34 -1.31 -1.58
C PRO A 224 27.33 -2.85 -1.73
N ARG A 225 26.32 -3.38 -2.42
CA ARG A 225 26.22 -4.80 -2.73
C ARG A 225 27.03 -5.09 -3.99
N THR A 226 27.94 -6.05 -3.89
CA THR A 226 28.75 -6.54 -5.01
C THR A 226 28.10 -7.70 -5.76
N THR A 227 26.97 -8.21 -5.28
CA THR A 227 26.25 -9.35 -5.86
C THR A 227 25.18 -8.89 -6.85
N SER A 228 24.82 -9.79 -7.78
CA SER A 228 23.83 -9.60 -8.86
C SER A 228 22.37 -9.46 -8.38
N HIS A 229 22.15 -9.02 -7.14
CA HIS A 229 20.81 -8.93 -6.58
C HIS A 229 20.10 -7.71 -7.15
N PRO A 230 18.91 -7.87 -7.75
CA PRO A 230 18.14 -6.72 -8.19
C PRO A 230 17.77 -5.84 -6.99
N PRO A 231 17.71 -4.51 -7.15
CA PRO A 231 17.18 -3.66 -6.11
C PRO A 231 15.70 -3.95 -5.90
N GLU A 232 15.28 -3.91 -4.64
CA GLU A 232 13.86 -3.97 -4.24
C GLU A 232 13.15 -2.65 -4.52
N GLY A 233 13.89 -1.53 -4.55
CA GLY A 233 13.37 -0.22 -4.90
C GLY A 233 14.37 0.66 -5.64
N ILE A 234 13.85 1.46 -6.58
CA ILE A 234 14.61 2.54 -7.25
C ILE A 234 14.15 3.87 -6.65
N VAL A 235 15.10 4.71 -6.26
CA VAL A 235 14.85 6.02 -5.63
C VAL A 235 15.46 7.17 -6.45
N PRO A 236 15.00 8.42 -6.24
CA PRO A 236 15.59 9.61 -6.86
C PRO A 236 17.09 9.74 -6.61
N ASP A 237 17.80 10.45 -7.47
CA ASP A 237 19.24 10.66 -7.33
C ASP A 237 19.53 11.59 -6.15
N GLY A 238 20.58 11.26 -5.39
CA GLY A 238 20.93 11.96 -4.15
C GLY A 238 20.06 11.57 -2.95
N ALA A 239 18.99 10.80 -3.13
CA ALA A 239 18.12 10.34 -2.04
C ALA A 239 18.85 9.47 -1.01
N LEU A 240 19.94 8.81 -1.40
CA LEU A 240 20.76 7.99 -0.50
C LEU A 240 22.01 8.74 -0.02
N ALA A 241 22.25 9.99 -0.43
CA ALA A 241 23.49 10.71 -0.15
C ALA A 241 23.72 10.92 1.35
N ASP A 242 22.66 11.21 2.11
CA ASP A 242 22.72 11.48 3.55
C ASP A 242 22.82 10.21 4.41
N ILE A 243 22.68 9.03 3.80
CA ILE A 243 22.85 7.76 4.51
C ILE A 243 24.34 7.43 4.57
N PRO A 244 24.94 7.34 5.77
CA PRO A 244 26.37 7.12 5.90
C PRO A 244 26.79 5.74 5.38
N THR A 245 27.98 5.66 4.78
CA THR A 245 28.59 4.40 4.29
C THR A 245 29.38 3.66 5.37
N THR A 246 29.59 4.29 6.52
CA THR A 246 30.28 3.76 7.70
C THR A 246 29.44 4.02 8.95
N ALA A 247 29.52 3.17 9.97
CA ALA A 247 28.80 3.37 11.24
C ALA A 247 29.12 4.75 11.84
N ALA A 248 28.18 5.69 11.70
CA ALA A 248 28.24 7.03 12.29
C ALA A 248 27.07 7.17 13.27
N PRO A 249 27.23 7.82 14.42
CA PRO A 249 26.32 7.71 15.56
C PRO A 249 25.00 8.46 15.36
N LEU A 250 24.12 8.01 14.45
CA LEU A 250 22.75 8.51 14.28
C LEU A 250 21.81 7.40 13.75
N ARG A 251 20.60 7.31 14.32
CA ARG A 251 19.56 6.31 14.00
C ARG A 251 18.84 6.66 12.70
N TYR A 252 18.75 5.74 11.73
CA TYR A 252 18.06 6.00 10.45
C TYR A 252 17.19 4.85 9.89
N CYS A 253 16.98 3.72 10.59
CA CYS A 253 16.03 2.66 10.21
C CYS A 253 15.41 2.08 11.47
N ILE A 254 14.17 1.61 11.33
CA ILE A 254 13.37 0.99 12.37
C ILE A 254 13.15 -0.48 11.97
N ASP A 255 13.19 -1.37 12.96
CA ASP A 255 12.87 -2.81 12.83
C ASP A 255 11.41 -3.06 12.42
#